data_AF-A0A0P7Z6X9-F1
#
_entry.id   AF-A0A0P7Z6X9-F1
#
_cell.length_a   1.000
_cell.length_b   1.000
_cell.length_c   1.000
_cell.angle_alpha   90.00
_cell.angle_beta   90.00
_cell.angle_gamma   90.00
#
_symmetry.space_group_name_H-M   'P 1'
#
loop_
_entity.id
_entity.type
_entity.pdbx_description
1 polymer ?
#
loop_
_entity_poly.entity_id
_entity_poly.type
_entity_poly.pdbx_seq_one_letter_code
_entity_poly.pdbx_strand_id
1 'polypeptide(L)'
;MKTLKALSLTLITLLALGIFTAEAQRGMQRGSADGGILSAEMSEALQLTDQQKLQILELRQTQQARMQSLRENFRQGDMTPNQMRAQRDELRNGNDPALQEILTEEQFAKLVELRAERRAINQANRPGRGGADGYQRGNRGNRGAGMQQGTPRGNRSPRP
;
A
#
# COMPACT_ATOMS: atom_id res chain seq x y z
N MET A 1 -12.04 44.22 -10.04
CA MET A 1 -13.11 43.31 -9.57
C MET A 1 -12.46 42.17 -8.80
N LYS A 2 -12.45 42.24 -7.47
CA LYS A 2 -11.77 41.29 -6.57
C LYS A 2 -12.75 40.87 -5.47
N THR A 3 -13.68 39.97 -5.74
CA THR A 3 -14.60 39.45 -4.70
C THR A 3 -15.27 38.16 -5.13
N LEU A 4 -14.56 37.02 -5.20
CA LEU A 4 -15.18 35.69 -5.23
C LEU A 4 -14.27 34.61 -4.59
N LYS A 5 -13.71 34.91 -3.40
CA LYS A 5 -13.06 33.90 -2.52
C LYS A 5 -13.68 33.94 -1.11
N ALA A 6 -14.98 34.21 -1.02
CA ALA A 6 -15.68 34.45 0.25
C ALA A 6 -16.82 33.45 0.51
N LEU A 7 -16.76 32.23 -0.03
CA LEU A 7 -17.84 31.24 0.08
C LEU A 7 -17.31 29.80 0.22
N SER A 8 -16.46 29.56 1.22
CA SER A 8 -16.20 28.20 1.76
C SER A 8 -15.49 28.27 3.12
N LEU A 9 -15.94 29.20 3.97
CA LEU A 9 -15.39 29.44 5.30
C LEU A 9 -16.53 29.32 6.30
N THR A 10 -17.09 28.11 6.44
CA THR A 10 -18.09 27.73 7.46
C THR A 10 -18.34 26.21 7.43
N LEU A 11 -17.37 25.42 7.89
CA LEU A 11 -17.67 24.17 8.61
C LEU A 11 -16.48 23.75 9.49
N ILE A 12 -16.06 24.63 10.39
CA ILE A 12 -15.35 24.23 11.60
C ILE A 12 -16.22 24.66 12.76
N THR A 13 -16.87 23.72 13.44
CA THR A 13 -17.06 23.71 14.90
C THR A 13 -17.80 22.45 15.35
N LEU A 14 -17.34 21.90 16.49
CA LEU A 14 -17.81 20.74 17.27
C LEU A 14 -17.15 19.42 16.83
N LEU A 15 -16.16 18.87 17.54
CA LEU A 15 -16.16 18.63 18.98
C LEU A 15 -14.72 18.48 19.51
N ALA A 16 -14.24 19.49 20.23
CA ALA A 16 -13.12 19.33 21.15
C ALA A 16 -13.69 18.92 22.52
N LEU A 17 -13.69 17.62 22.79
CA LEU A 17 -13.73 17.08 24.15
C LEU A 17 -12.53 16.16 24.29
N GLY A 18 -11.50 16.68 24.94
CA GLY A 18 -10.33 15.92 25.31
C GLY A 18 -10.70 14.82 26.30
N ILE A 19 -10.48 13.58 25.90
CA ILE A 19 -10.16 12.49 26.83
C ILE A 19 -8.75 12.06 26.46
N PHE A 20 -7.79 12.49 27.28
CA PHE A 20 -6.46 11.89 27.35
C PHE A 20 -6.62 10.41 27.72
N THR A 21 -6.69 9.54 26.71
CA THR A 21 -6.29 8.15 26.88
C THR A 21 -4.91 8.02 26.26
N ALA A 22 -3.89 8.25 27.09
CA ALA A 22 -2.48 7.97 26.78
C ALA A 22 -2.20 6.45 26.71
N GLU A 23 -3.14 5.67 26.16
CA GLU A 23 -3.09 4.21 26.11
C GLU A 23 -3.25 3.65 24.68
N ALA A 24 -3.38 4.51 23.66
CA ALA A 24 -3.36 4.09 22.25
C ALA A 24 -1.94 4.03 21.63
N GLN A 25 -0.90 4.48 22.33
CA GLN A 25 0.48 4.45 21.82
C GLN A 25 1.17 3.08 21.97
N ARG A 26 0.62 2.15 22.77
CA ARG A 26 1.10 0.76 22.91
C ARG A 26 0.44 -0.19 21.91
N GLY A 27 0.46 0.22 20.64
CA GLY A 27 -0.04 -0.58 19.52
C GLY A 27 0.59 -0.22 18.19
N MET A 28 1.66 0.58 18.17
CA MET A 28 2.43 0.91 16.96
C MET A 28 3.28 -0.31 16.53
N GLN A 29 2.58 -1.37 16.17
CA GLN A 29 3.15 -2.57 15.62
C GLN A 29 3.58 -2.28 14.18
N ARG A 30 4.88 -1.96 14.03
CA ARG A 30 5.73 -2.22 12.85
C ARG A 30 4.97 -2.59 11.58
N GLY A 31 4.37 -1.58 10.94
CA GLY A 31 3.74 -1.67 9.64
C GLY A 31 4.36 -0.65 8.70
N SER A 32 5.58 -0.94 8.24
CA SER A 32 6.31 -0.25 7.16
C SER A 32 6.19 1.29 7.17
N ALA A 33 7.08 1.92 7.92
CA ALA A 33 7.36 3.35 7.82
C ALA A 33 8.11 3.73 6.52
N ASP A 34 8.54 2.75 5.71
CA ASP A 34 9.50 2.98 4.62
C ASP A 34 8.93 3.52 3.29
N GLY A 35 7.62 3.73 3.16
CA GLY A 35 7.02 3.93 1.83
C GLY A 35 5.99 5.04 1.66
N GLY A 36 5.76 5.91 2.65
CA GLY A 36 4.68 6.90 2.61
C GLY A 36 5.11 8.33 2.95
N ILE A 37 4.16 9.27 2.98
CA ILE A 37 4.39 10.68 3.35
C ILE A 37 5.04 10.82 4.73
N LEU A 38 4.72 9.91 5.66
CA LEU A 38 5.29 9.87 7.01
C LEU A 38 6.66 9.17 7.09
N SER A 39 7.28 8.78 5.97
CA SER A 39 8.69 8.35 6.03
C SER A 39 9.55 9.54 6.46
N ALA A 40 10.67 9.27 7.12
CA ALA A 40 11.59 10.33 7.58
C ALA A 40 12.01 11.23 6.41
N GLU A 41 12.42 10.61 5.30
CA GLU A 41 12.79 11.27 4.05
C GLU A 41 11.69 12.20 3.51
N MET A 42 10.44 11.70 3.37
CA MET A 42 9.34 12.49 2.82
C MET A 42 8.89 13.60 3.78
N SER A 43 8.88 13.30 5.08
CA SER A 43 8.47 14.27 6.10
C SER A 43 9.44 15.44 6.18
N GLU A 44 10.73 15.15 6.08
CA GLU A 44 11.79 16.15 6.03
C GLU A 44 11.75 16.95 4.71
N ALA A 45 11.61 16.26 3.57
CA ALA A 45 11.51 16.92 2.27
C ALA A 45 10.32 17.87 2.19
N LEU A 46 9.19 17.52 2.80
CA LEU A 46 7.98 18.37 2.86
C LEU A 46 7.97 19.34 4.04
N GLN A 47 8.96 19.26 4.93
CA GLN A 47 9.03 20.06 6.17
C GLN A 47 7.72 19.98 6.97
N LEU A 48 7.19 18.76 7.15
CA LEU A 48 5.92 18.57 7.85
C LEU A 48 6.03 19.01 9.32
N THR A 49 5.08 19.80 9.77
CA THR A 49 4.94 20.12 11.19
C THR A 49 4.44 18.90 11.96
N ASP A 50 4.64 18.88 13.28
CA ASP A 50 4.16 17.76 14.09
C ASP A 50 2.64 17.64 14.08
N GLN A 51 1.93 18.76 14.00
CA GLN A 51 0.48 18.77 13.82
C GLN A 51 0.06 18.14 12.49
N GLN A 52 0.73 18.48 11.39
CA GLN A 52 0.46 17.87 10.07
C GLN A 52 0.75 16.36 10.09
N LYS A 53 1.86 15.93 10.72
CA LYS A 53 2.19 14.51 10.88
C LYS A 53 1.10 13.75 11.62
N LEU A 54 0.54 14.34 12.69
CA LEU A 54 -0.57 13.73 13.45
C LEU A 54 -1.82 13.59 12.59
N GLN A 55 -2.21 14.64 11.85
CA GLN A 55 -3.37 14.59 10.96
C GLN A 55 -3.20 13.56 9.82
N ILE A 56 -2.01 13.50 9.23
CA ILE A 56 -1.69 12.50 8.20
C ILE A 56 -1.70 11.07 8.79
N LEU A 57 -1.26 10.90 10.04
CA LEU A 57 -1.30 9.61 10.72
C LEU A 57 -2.74 9.13 10.92
N GLU A 58 -3.63 10.01 11.39
CA GLU A 58 -5.05 9.72 11.56
C GLU A 58 -5.73 9.39 10.23
N LEU A 59 -5.45 10.17 9.19
CA LEU A 59 -5.91 9.91 7.82
C LEU A 59 -5.44 8.52 7.35
N ARG A 60 -4.18 8.15 7.60
CA ARG A 60 -3.62 6.84 7.23
C ARG A 60 -4.30 5.71 7.99
N GLN A 61 -4.54 5.85 9.30
CA GLN A 61 -5.22 4.83 10.11
C GLN A 61 -6.64 4.59 9.60
N THR A 62 -7.37 5.66 9.30
CA THR A 62 -8.72 5.59 8.71
C THR A 62 -8.72 4.83 7.38
N GLN A 63 -7.78 5.14 6.50
CA GLN A 63 -7.63 4.43 5.22
C GLN A 63 -7.23 2.97 5.39
N GLN A 64 -6.36 2.67 6.34
CA GLN A 64 -5.96 1.29 6.65
C GLN A 64 -7.16 0.46 7.12
N ALA A 65 -7.99 1.00 8.01
CA ALA A 65 -9.22 0.34 8.47
C ALA A 65 -10.19 0.08 7.31
N ARG A 66 -10.43 1.08 6.44
CA ARG A 66 -11.27 0.90 5.25
C ARG A 66 -10.73 -0.17 4.31
N MET A 67 -9.41 -0.18 4.07
CA MET A 67 -8.77 -1.20 3.22
C MET A 67 -8.84 -2.60 3.83
N GLN A 68 -8.75 -2.72 5.16
CA GLN A 68 -8.92 -4.00 5.85
C GLN A 68 -10.35 -4.51 5.68
N SER A 69 -11.36 -3.66 5.90
CA SER A 69 -12.77 -4.01 5.68
C SER A 69 -13.03 -4.45 4.22
N LEU A 70 -12.49 -3.72 3.22
CA LEU A 70 -12.62 -4.13 1.82
C LEU A 70 -11.99 -5.51 1.53
N ARG A 71 -10.85 -5.83 2.17
CA ARG A 71 -10.20 -7.14 2.02
C ARG A 71 -11.01 -8.25 2.68
N GLU A 72 -11.61 -7.96 3.83
CA GLU A 72 -12.45 -8.91 4.55
C GLU A 72 -13.73 -9.23 3.76
N ASN A 73 -14.47 -8.20 3.32
CA ASN A 73 -15.66 -8.37 2.47
C ASN A 73 -15.33 -9.16 1.19
N PHE A 74 -14.16 -8.92 0.58
CA PHE A 74 -13.72 -9.71 -0.57
C PHE A 74 -13.42 -11.18 -0.21
N ARG A 75 -12.81 -11.44 0.94
CA ARG A 75 -12.53 -12.82 1.40
C ARG A 75 -13.79 -13.59 1.75
N GLN A 76 -14.79 -12.91 2.31
CA GLN A 76 -16.08 -13.50 2.68
C GLN A 76 -16.97 -13.76 1.46
N GLY A 77 -16.64 -13.20 0.29
CA GLY A 77 -17.38 -13.38 -0.95
C GLY A 77 -18.49 -12.35 -1.17
N ASP A 78 -18.61 -11.34 -0.29
CA ASP A 78 -19.60 -10.27 -0.37
C ASP A 78 -19.31 -9.25 -1.47
N MET A 79 -18.16 -9.38 -2.13
CA MET A 79 -17.69 -8.43 -3.13
C MET A 79 -16.98 -9.13 -4.29
N THR A 80 -17.34 -8.73 -5.50
CA THR A 80 -16.66 -9.18 -6.73
C THR A 80 -15.30 -8.50 -6.91
N PRO A 81 -14.37 -9.09 -7.70
CA PRO A 81 -13.10 -8.44 -8.03
C PRO A 81 -13.24 -7.05 -8.66
N ASN A 82 -14.29 -6.82 -9.45
CA ASN A 82 -14.54 -5.53 -10.10
C ASN A 82 -14.99 -4.46 -9.10
N GLN A 83 -15.90 -4.82 -8.18
CA GLN A 83 -16.30 -3.93 -7.09
C GLN A 83 -15.10 -3.60 -6.19
N MET A 84 -14.26 -4.59 -5.91
CA MET A 84 -13.04 -4.37 -5.11
C MET A 84 -12.08 -3.40 -5.80
N ARG A 85 -11.91 -3.48 -7.12
CA ARG A 85 -11.11 -2.51 -7.89
C ARG A 85 -11.69 -1.12 -7.79
N ALA A 86 -12.99 -0.96 -8.05
CA ALA A 86 -13.67 0.33 -7.98
C ALA A 86 -13.52 0.99 -6.59
N GLN A 87 -13.74 0.23 -5.52
CA GLN A 87 -13.60 0.72 -4.14
C GLN A 87 -12.15 1.10 -3.79
N ARG A 88 -11.15 0.36 -4.31
CA ARG A 88 -9.75 0.74 -4.14
C ARG A 88 -9.40 2.01 -4.91
N ASP A 89 -9.92 2.16 -6.12
CA ASP A 89 -9.68 3.35 -6.94
C ASP A 89 -10.32 4.58 -6.29
N GLU A 90 -11.53 4.45 -5.73
CA GLU A 90 -12.19 5.49 -4.95
C GLU A 90 -11.35 5.90 -3.73
N LEU A 91 -10.89 4.93 -2.92
CA LEU A 91 -9.99 5.21 -1.78
C LEU A 91 -8.70 5.90 -2.20
N ARG A 92 -8.14 5.53 -3.37
CA ARG A 92 -6.92 6.14 -3.88
C ARG A 92 -7.16 7.57 -4.35
N ASN A 93 -8.25 7.82 -5.07
CA ASN A 93 -8.59 9.13 -5.61
C ASN A 93 -9.02 10.12 -4.51
N GLY A 94 -9.70 9.63 -3.46
CA GLY A 94 -10.10 10.45 -2.31
C GLY A 94 -8.96 10.86 -1.38
N ASN A 95 -7.76 10.27 -1.53
CA ASN A 95 -6.62 10.57 -0.66
C ASN A 95 -5.98 11.93 -0.96
N ASP A 96 -5.94 12.33 -2.23
CA ASP A 96 -5.26 13.57 -2.62
C ASP A 96 -5.98 14.83 -2.14
N PRO A 97 -7.32 14.96 -2.24
CA PRO A 97 -8.06 16.08 -1.64
C PRO A 97 -7.87 16.17 -0.12
N ALA A 98 -7.93 15.04 0.59
CA ALA A 98 -7.74 15.02 2.05
C ALA A 98 -6.33 15.47 2.47
N LEU A 99 -5.32 15.22 1.63
CA LEU A 99 -3.96 15.72 1.86
C LEU A 99 -3.81 17.21 1.56
N GLN A 100 -4.54 17.75 0.57
CA GLN A 100 -4.56 19.19 0.29
C GLN A 100 -5.13 20.02 1.44
N GLU A 101 -6.02 19.44 2.25
CA GLU A 101 -6.56 20.11 3.44
C GLU A 101 -5.55 20.19 4.60
N ILE A 102 -4.57 19.27 4.64
CA ILE A 102 -3.56 19.20 5.70
C ILE A 102 -2.27 19.94 5.31
N LEU A 103 -1.89 19.87 4.04
CA LEU A 103 -0.66 20.43 3.50
C LEU A 103 -0.90 21.85 2.97
N THR A 104 0.14 22.68 2.98
CA THR A 104 0.09 23.93 2.20
C THR A 104 0.10 23.63 0.71
N GLU A 105 -0.31 24.60 -0.11
CA GLU A 105 -0.30 24.48 -1.58
C GLU A 105 1.11 24.12 -2.10
N GLU A 106 2.14 24.77 -1.56
CA GLU A 106 3.54 24.51 -1.90
C GLU A 106 3.99 23.10 -1.48
N GLN A 107 3.64 22.65 -0.27
CA GLN A 107 3.95 21.30 0.19
C GLN A 107 3.23 20.25 -0.65
N PHE A 108 1.98 20.48 -1.03
CA PHE A 108 1.23 19.58 -1.88
C PHE A 108 1.82 19.49 -3.30
N ALA A 109 2.21 20.62 -3.89
CA ALA A 109 2.89 20.64 -5.18
C ALA A 109 4.19 19.81 -5.13
N LYS A 110 5.02 20.02 -4.11
CA LYS A 110 6.24 19.25 -3.89
C LYS A 110 5.97 17.76 -3.70
N LEU A 111 4.91 17.41 -2.99
CA LEU A 111 4.48 16.02 -2.81
C LEU A 111 4.14 15.36 -4.15
N VAL A 112 3.45 16.06 -5.05
CA VAL A 112 3.08 15.55 -6.37
C VAL A 112 4.34 15.26 -7.20
N GLU A 113 5.32 16.17 -7.17
CA GLU A 113 6.60 16.01 -7.85
C GLU A 113 7.38 14.79 -7.32
N LEU A 114 7.58 14.70 -6.01
CA LEU A 114 8.28 13.57 -5.36
C LEU A 114 7.61 12.22 -5.69
N ARG A 115 6.26 12.20 -5.74
CA ARG A 115 5.50 11.01 -6.16
C ARG A 115 5.68 10.70 -7.65
N ALA A 116 5.80 11.70 -8.51
CA ALA A 116 6.05 11.49 -9.94
C ALA A 116 7.46 10.92 -10.18
N GLU A 117 8.47 11.48 -9.51
CA GLU A 117 9.85 11.00 -9.56
C GLU A 117 9.95 9.55 -9.07
N ARG A 118 9.40 9.24 -7.90
CA ARG A 118 9.40 7.87 -7.36
C ARG A 118 8.68 6.89 -8.30
N ARG A 119 7.60 7.33 -8.96
CA ARG A 119 6.93 6.51 -9.99
C ARG A 119 7.80 6.30 -11.21
N ALA A 120 8.56 7.29 -11.66
CA ALA A 120 9.48 7.17 -12.80
C ALA A 120 10.62 6.18 -12.48
N ILE A 121 11.23 6.30 -11.30
CA ILE A 121 12.27 5.38 -10.82
C ILE A 121 11.74 3.94 -10.74
N ASN A 122 10.55 3.76 -10.16
CA ASN A 122 9.93 2.43 -10.07
C ASN A 122 9.57 1.83 -11.44
N GLN A 123 9.28 2.66 -12.43
CA GLN A 123 9.05 2.22 -13.81
C GLN A 123 10.36 1.84 -14.50
N ALA A 124 11.42 2.61 -14.32
CA ALA A 124 12.74 2.33 -14.87
C ALA A 124 13.36 1.04 -14.28
N ASN A 125 13.12 0.79 -12.99
CA ASN A 125 13.64 -0.39 -12.28
C ASN A 125 12.74 -1.64 -12.39
N ARG A 126 11.66 -1.61 -13.18
CA ARG A 126 10.89 -2.82 -13.47
C ARG A 126 11.65 -3.65 -14.50
N PRO A 127 12.22 -4.83 -14.13
CA PRO A 127 12.76 -5.75 -15.13
C PRO A 127 11.66 -6.06 -16.14
N GLY A 128 11.99 -5.91 -17.42
CA GLY A 128 11.05 -5.91 -18.53
C GLY A 128 10.00 -7.01 -18.39
N ARG A 129 8.73 -6.61 -18.38
CA ARG A 129 7.61 -7.52 -18.60
C ARG A 129 7.57 -7.85 -20.10
N GLY A 130 8.60 -8.55 -20.55
CA GLY A 130 8.86 -8.95 -21.93
C GLY A 130 9.73 -10.19 -21.89
N GLY A 131 9.07 -11.35 -21.80
CA GLY A 131 9.70 -12.65 -21.63
C GLY A 131 8.63 -13.72 -21.46
N ALA A 132 7.79 -13.89 -22.49
CA ALA A 132 7.44 -15.25 -22.85
C ALA A 132 8.77 -16.01 -23.05
N ASP A 133 8.85 -17.25 -22.57
CA ASP A 133 10.01 -18.16 -22.61
C ASP A 133 11.01 -18.04 -21.44
N GLY A 134 10.87 -18.94 -20.45
CA GLY A 134 11.81 -18.98 -19.33
C GLY A 134 11.49 -19.91 -18.14
N TYR A 135 11.05 -21.15 -18.41
CA TYR A 135 11.27 -22.39 -17.63
C TYR A 135 11.16 -22.43 -16.09
N GLN A 136 10.32 -23.36 -15.62
CA GLN A 136 10.60 -24.33 -14.55
C GLN A 136 11.77 -24.04 -13.58
N ARG A 137 11.46 -23.55 -12.37
CA ARG A 137 12.19 -23.83 -11.10
C ARG A 137 11.41 -23.19 -9.94
N GLY A 138 11.09 -23.84 -8.82
CA GLY A 138 11.55 -25.12 -8.34
C GLY A 138 10.53 -25.80 -7.43
N ASN A 139 10.08 -26.95 -7.90
CA ASN A 139 9.88 -28.12 -7.06
C ASN A 139 11.26 -28.56 -6.53
N ARG A 140 11.70 -28.06 -5.36
CA ARG A 140 12.86 -28.62 -4.65
C ARG A 140 12.77 -28.32 -3.15
N GLY A 141 12.18 -29.25 -2.42
CA GLY A 141 12.27 -29.30 -0.96
C GLY A 141 11.09 -29.98 -0.29
N ASN A 142 10.85 -31.28 -0.58
CA ASN A 142 10.52 -32.32 0.42
C ASN A 142 10.05 -33.62 -0.27
N ARG A 143 10.99 -34.43 -0.78
CA ARG A 143 10.76 -35.87 -1.01
C ARG A 143 12.10 -36.60 -1.05
N GLY A 144 12.83 -36.51 0.06
CA GLY A 144 13.84 -37.49 0.42
C GLY A 144 13.14 -38.65 1.13
N ALA A 145 12.79 -39.70 0.39
CA ALA A 145 12.48 -41.02 0.94
C ALA A 145 12.65 -42.07 -0.17
N GLY A 146 13.75 -42.83 -0.10
CA GLY A 146 13.79 -44.20 -0.65
C GLY A 146 14.40 -44.39 -2.03
N MET A 147 15.66 -44.01 -2.25
CA MET A 147 16.53 -44.75 -3.18
C MET A 147 17.42 -45.67 -2.35
N GLN A 148 16.97 -46.91 -2.12
CA GLN A 148 17.83 -48.01 -1.66
C GLN A 148 18.00 -49.03 -2.79
N GLN A 149 19.20 -48.98 -3.38
CA GLN A 149 20.08 -50.11 -3.69
C GLN A 149 19.52 -51.32 -4.47
N GLY A 150 19.85 -51.34 -5.77
CA GLY A 150 20.59 -52.40 -6.49
C GLY A 150 20.22 -53.89 -6.35
N THR A 151 20.01 -54.56 -7.50
CA THR A 151 20.59 -55.88 -7.89
C THR A 151 20.21 -56.22 -9.36
N PRO A 152 20.90 -57.16 -10.06
CA PRO A 152 21.44 -56.91 -11.40
C PRO A 152 20.83 -57.74 -12.56
N ARG A 153 21.16 -57.27 -13.78
CA ARG A 153 21.24 -57.95 -15.10
C ARG A 153 20.49 -59.27 -15.35
N GLY A 154 19.74 -59.26 -16.46
CA GLY A 154 19.31 -60.42 -17.27
C GLY A 154 17.83 -60.25 -17.64
N ASN A 155 17.34 -60.42 -18.86
CA ASN A 155 17.86 -61.00 -20.09
C ASN A 155 17.00 -60.48 -21.27
N ARG A 156 17.55 -60.46 -22.49
CA ARG A 156 16.82 -60.27 -23.77
C ARG A 156 15.83 -61.46 -23.94
N SER A 157 14.69 -61.44 -24.64
CA SER A 157 14.38 -60.93 -25.99
C SER A 157 12.83 -60.84 -26.20
N PRO A 158 12.23 -60.83 -27.42
CA PRO A 158 11.28 -59.78 -27.83
C PRO A 158 9.82 -60.28 -28.01
N ARG A 159 8.97 -59.31 -28.36
CA ARG A 159 7.54 -59.43 -28.73
C ARG A 159 7.24 -60.54 -29.75
N PRO A 160 6.02 -61.08 -29.68
CA PRO A 160 5.07 -60.97 -30.79
C PRO A 160 4.01 -59.87 -30.55
#